data_AF-A0A440AXW9-F1
#
_entry.id   AF-A0A440AXW9-F1
#
_cell.length_a   1.000
_cell.length_b   1.000
_cell.length_c   1.000
_cell.angle_alpha   90.00
_cell.angle_beta   90.00
_cell.angle_gamma   90.00
#
_symmetry.space_group_name_H-M   'P 1'
#
loop_
_entity.id
_entity.type
_entity.pdbx_description
1 polymer ?
#
loop_
_entity_poly.entity_id
_entity_poly.type
_entity_poly.pdbx_seq_one_letter_code
_entity_poly.pdbx_strand_id
1 'polypeptide(L)'
;MISRDRVRFQLSDIDKNHAANARAAQRAFGLTCSQAYHAVRTEQTIICRPSQFARFLIWRSQEVDGNRFKQLNAELLPPEHLDCMLDVTRNAA
;
A
#
# COMPACT_ATOMS: atom_id res chain seq x y z
N MET A 1 -12.07 -17.53 -4.21
CA MET A 1 -11.97 -16.23 -4.92
C MET A 1 -10.78 -15.46 -4.35
N ILE A 2 -9.85 -15.00 -5.18
CA ILE A 2 -8.77 -14.10 -4.71
C ILE A 2 -9.37 -12.69 -4.64
N SER A 3 -9.32 -12.06 -3.47
CA SER A 3 -9.76 -10.67 -3.29
C SER A 3 -9.02 -9.77 -4.30
N ARG A 4 -9.77 -8.89 -4.97
CA ARG A 4 -9.24 -7.89 -5.90
C ARG A 4 -8.92 -6.56 -5.21
N ASP A 5 -9.10 -6.49 -3.90
CA ASP A 5 -8.80 -5.28 -3.12
C ASP A 5 -7.35 -4.84 -3.31
N ARG A 6 -7.14 -3.54 -3.16
CA ARG A 6 -5.82 -2.93 -3.12
C ARG A 6 -5.67 -2.14 -1.83
N VAL A 7 -4.45 -1.94 -1.40
CA VAL A 7 -4.13 -1.01 -0.32
C VAL A 7 -3.30 0.11 -0.93
N ARG A 8 -3.75 1.34 -0.70
CA ARG A 8 -3.00 2.55 -0.96
C ARG A 8 -2.45 3.06 0.36
N PHE A 9 -1.17 3.38 0.42
CA PHE A 9 -0.55 3.92 1.62
C PHE A 9 0.66 4.78 1.26
N GLN A 10 1.14 5.61 2.19
CA GLN A 10 2.27 6.50 1.99
C GLN A 10 3.47 6.02 2.80
N LEU A 11 4.64 5.92 2.16
CA LEU A 11 5.90 5.69 2.87
C LEU A 11 6.37 6.98 3.52
N SER A 12 5.78 7.33 4.65
CA SER A 12 6.13 8.52 5.42
C SER A 12 7.49 8.39 6.13
N ASP A 13 8.21 9.51 6.21
CA ASP A 13 9.50 9.66 6.90
C ASP A 13 9.36 10.25 8.33
N ILE A 14 8.21 10.06 8.98
CA ILE A 14 8.01 10.56 10.35
C ILE A 14 8.86 9.73 11.33
N ASP A 15 10.08 10.24 11.59
CA ASP A 15 11.11 9.82 12.56
C ASP A 15 11.85 8.50 12.32
N LYS A 16 13.20 8.59 12.39
CA LYS A 16 14.28 7.60 12.64
C LYS A 16 14.22 6.21 11.97
N ASN A 17 13.14 5.88 11.27
CA ASN A 17 12.83 4.55 10.75
C ASN A 17 12.99 4.47 9.23
N HIS A 18 13.66 5.46 8.62
CA HIS A 18 13.85 5.55 7.17
C HIS A 18 14.44 4.26 6.58
N ALA A 19 15.52 3.79 7.21
CA ALA A 19 16.23 2.58 6.78
C ALA A 19 15.38 1.31 6.98
N ALA A 20 14.61 1.25 8.07
CA ALA A 20 13.71 0.13 8.35
C ALA A 20 12.55 0.08 7.33
N ASN A 21 11.92 1.22 7.05
CA ASN A 21 10.87 1.35 6.03
C ASN A 21 11.40 0.97 4.64
N ALA A 22 12.60 1.43 4.27
CA ALA A 22 13.22 1.10 2.99
C ALA A 22 13.53 -0.40 2.88
N ARG A 23 14.12 -1.03 3.91
CA ARG A 23 14.38 -2.48 3.92
C ARG A 23 13.10 -3.30 3.87
N ALA A 24 12.09 -2.92 4.63
CA ALA A 24 10.79 -3.58 4.62
C ALA A 24 10.11 -3.46 3.24
N ALA A 25 10.17 -2.28 2.61
CA ALA A 25 9.64 -2.04 1.26
C ALA A 25 10.38 -2.84 0.20
N GLN A 26 11.72 -2.92 0.29
CA GLN A 26 12.55 -3.74 -0.58
C GLN A 26 12.09 -5.20 -0.56
N ARG A 27 11.91 -5.77 0.63
CA ARG A 27 11.51 -7.18 0.82
C ARG A 27 10.06 -7.45 0.44
N ALA A 28 9.14 -6.55 0.80
CA ALA A 28 7.71 -6.74 0.60
C ALA A 28 7.27 -6.53 -0.85
N PHE A 29 7.93 -5.62 -1.57
CA PHE A 29 7.52 -5.17 -2.90
C PHE A 29 8.54 -5.52 -4.00
N GLY A 30 9.71 -6.06 -3.66
CA GLY A 30 10.73 -6.44 -4.64
C GLY A 30 11.45 -5.23 -5.28
N LEU A 31 11.45 -4.08 -4.61
CA LEU A 31 12.16 -2.88 -5.07
C LEU A 31 13.67 -3.09 -4.97
N THR A 32 14.45 -2.36 -5.76
CA THR A 32 15.88 -2.22 -5.50
C THR A 32 16.11 -1.36 -4.26
N CYS A 33 17.32 -1.44 -3.69
CA CYS A 33 17.70 -0.58 -2.56
C CYS A 33 17.51 0.91 -2.89
N SER A 34 17.98 1.36 -4.06
CA SER A 34 17.85 2.76 -4.49
C SER A 34 16.39 3.20 -4.63
N GLN A 35 15.53 2.35 -5.22
CA GLN A 35 14.10 2.62 -5.35
C GLN A 35 13.41 2.72 -3.99
N ALA A 36 13.71 1.81 -3.07
CA ALA A 36 13.10 1.80 -1.75
C ALA A 36 13.47 3.05 -0.94
N TYR A 37 14.77 3.42 -0.92
CA TYR A 37 15.22 4.64 -0.25
C TYR A 37 14.65 5.90 -0.89
N HIS A 38 14.61 5.97 -2.22
CA HIS A 38 13.98 7.09 -2.92
C HIS A 38 12.49 7.20 -2.56
N ALA A 39 11.76 6.08 -2.57
CA ALA A 39 10.33 6.06 -2.25
C ALA A 39 10.03 6.54 -0.83
N VAL A 40 10.85 6.19 0.16
CA VAL A 40 10.70 6.72 1.53
C VAL A 40 11.05 8.22 1.57
N ARG A 41 12.16 8.63 0.94
CA ARG A 41 12.60 10.03 0.91
C ARG A 41 11.61 10.99 0.26
N THR A 42 10.92 10.56 -0.79
CA THR A 42 9.93 11.39 -1.49
C THR A 42 8.51 11.13 -0.99
N GLU A 43 8.36 10.44 0.14
CA GLU A 43 7.08 10.04 0.72
C GLU A 43 6.09 9.47 -0.30
N GLN A 44 6.60 8.55 -1.14
CA GLN A 44 5.88 8.06 -2.29
C GLN A 44 4.64 7.26 -1.87
N THR A 45 3.55 7.47 -2.59
CA THR A 45 2.33 6.66 -2.45
C THR A 45 2.53 5.32 -3.15
N ILE A 46 2.26 4.22 -2.45
CA ILE A 46 2.32 2.85 -2.96
C ILE A 46 0.91 2.27 -3.02
N ILE A 47 0.59 1.60 -4.12
CA ILE A 47 -0.62 0.79 -4.29
C ILE A 47 -0.19 -0.67 -4.45
N CYS A 48 -0.68 -1.56 -3.59
CA CYS A 48 -0.31 -2.97 -3.62
C CYS A 48 -1.47 -3.90 -3.20
N ARG A 49 -1.29 -5.21 -3.27
CA ARG A 49 -2.27 -6.16 -2.72
C ARG A 49 -2.25 -6.15 -1.19
N PRO A 50 -3.37 -6.41 -0.49
CA PRO A 50 -3.40 -6.50 0.97
C PRO A 50 -2.34 -7.46 1.55
N SER A 51 -2.05 -8.57 0.87
CA SER A 51 -1.03 -9.54 1.30
C SER A 51 0.42 -9.04 1.15
N GLN A 52 0.69 -8.10 0.24
CA GLN A 52 1.99 -7.44 0.13
C GLN A 52 2.13 -6.37 1.22
N PHE A 53 1.07 -5.62 1.47
CA PHE A 53 1.03 -4.65 2.55
C PHE A 53 1.20 -5.31 3.93
N ALA A 54 0.53 -6.43 4.18
CA ALA A 54 0.71 -7.19 5.42
C ALA A 54 2.16 -7.67 5.60
N ARG A 55 2.80 -8.16 4.52
CA ARG A 55 4.23 -8.51 4.55
C ARG A 55 5.08 -7.31 4.92
N PHE A 56 4.84 -6.14 4.32
CA PHE A 56 5.54 -4.92 4.66
C PHE A 56 5.44 -4.59 6.16
N LEU A 57 4.24 -4.67 6.75
CA LEU A 57 4.04 -4.40 8.18
C LEU A 57 4.81 -5.39 9.06
N ILE A 58 4.81 -6.68 8.72
CA ILE A 58 5.52 -7.74 9.47
C ILE A 58 7.04 -7.51 9.43
N TRP A 59 7.59 -7.18 8.26
CA TRP A 59 9.02 -6.87 8.14
C TRP A 59 9.38 -5.60 8.90
N ARG A 60 8.54 -4.56 8.80
CA ARG A 60 8.74 -3.29 9.49
C ARG A 60 8.69 -3.45 11.01
N SER A 61 7.80 -4.28 11.55
CA SER A 61 7.66 -4.46 13.01
C SER A 61 8.86 -5.15 13.67
N GLN A 62 9.75 -5.77 12.89
CA GLN A 62 11.00 -6.34 13.42
C GLN A 62 12.05 -5.26 13.72
N GLU A 63 11.91 -4.07 13.11
CA GLU A 63 12.92 -3.02 13.15
C GLU A 63 12.41 -1.70 13.73
N VAL A 64 11.08 -1.54 13.85
CA VAL A 64 10.43 -0.33 14.36
C VAL A 64 9.70 -0.63 15.66
N ASP A 65 10.06 0.08 16.73
CA ASP A 65 9.37 -0.01 18.01
C ASP A 65 7.99 0.65 17.97
N GLY A 66 6.97 -0.14 18.36
CA GLY A 66 5.58 0.26 18.44
C GLY A 66 4.81 0.15 17.11
N ASN A 67 3.50 -0.12 17.21
CA ASN A 67 2.63 -0.25 16.04
C ASN A 67 2.29 1.13 15.46
N ARG A 68 3.20 1.70 14.66
CA ARG A 68 3.04 2.98 13.97
C ARG A 68 2.26 2.85 12.65
N PHE A 69 1.17 2.09 12.67
CA PHE A 69 0.34 1.84 11.49
C PHE A 69 -0.34 3.11 10.96
N LYS A 70 -0.89 3.93 11.87
CA LYS A 70 -1.62 5.16 11.52
C LYS A 70 -0.80 6.14 10.67
N GLN A 71 0.52 6.14 10.81
CA GLN A 71 1.42 7.02 10.05
C GLN A 71 1.49 6.69 8.56
N LEU A 72 1.08 5.48 8.16
CA LEU A 72 1.13 5.05 6.77
C LEU A 72 -0.05 5.57 5.94
N ASN A 73 -1.05 6.20 6.57
CA ASN A 73 -2.26 6.69 5.90
C ASN A 73 -2.88 5.63 4.97
N ALA A 74 -2.94 4.38 5.47
CA ALA A 74 -3.33 3.24 4.66
C ALA A 74 -4.85 3.20 4.46
N GLU A 75 -5.26 3.01 3.20
CA GLU A 75 -6.64 2.94 2.76
C GLU A 75 -6.87 1.66 1.95
N LEU A 76 -7.94 0.93 2.28
CA LEU A 76 -8.39 -0.21 1.50
C LEU A 76 -9.22 0.29 0.31
N LEU A 77 -8.69 0.10 -0.88
CA LEU A 77 -9.39 0.35 -2.12
C LEU A 77 -10.15 -0.92 -2.50
N PRO A 78 -11.50 -0.92 -2.49
CA PRO A 78 -12.25 -2.02 -3.06
C PRO A 78 -11.91 -2.13 -4.54
N PRO A 79 -11.97 -3.33 -5.15
CA PRO A 79 -11.97 -3.42 -6.60
C PRO A 79 -13.07 -2.50 -7.11
N GLU A 80 -12.75 -1.65 -8.08
CA GLU A 80 -13.78 -0.93 -8.83
C GLU A 80 -14.87 -1.95 -9.15
N HIS A 81 -16.09 -1.67 -8.67
CA HIS A 81 -17.26 -2.36 -9.17
C HIS A 81 -17.23 -2.07 -10.67
N LEU A 82 -16.71 -3.02 -11.45
CA LEU A 82 -17.13 -3.23 -12.83
C LEU A 82 -18.57 -3.72 -12.75
N ASP A 83 -19.45 -2.91 -12.16
CA ASP A 83 -20.87 -3.05 -12.34
C ASP A 83 -21.07 -2.79 -13.82
N CYS A 84 -21.51 -3.83 -14.52
CA CYS A 84 -22.14 -3.72 -15.82
C CYS A 84 -23.16 -2.57 -15.71
N MET A 85 -22.79 -1.37 -16.17
CA MET A 85 -23.75 -0.28 -16.34
C MET A 85 -24.75 -0.77 -17.37
N LEU A 86 -25.90 -1.26 -16.90
CA LEU A 86 -27.05 -1.49 -17.75
C LEU A 86 -27.61 -0.10 -18.06
N ASP A 87 -27.31 0.41 -19.25
CA ASP A 87 -27.91 1.64 -19.76
C ASP A 87 -29.42 1.40 -19.99
N VAL A 88 -30.23 1.81 -19.02
CA VAL A 88 -31.69 1.74 -19.06
C VAL A 88 -32.34 2.95 -19.76
N THR A 89 -31.56 3.89 -20.31
CA THR A 89 -32.13 5.04 -21.05
C THR A 89 -32.78 4.64 -22.38
N ARG A 90 -32.66 3.37 -22.78
CA ARG A 90 -33.32 2.80 -23.98
C ARG A 90 -34.63 2.08 -23.72
N ASN A 91 -35.07 1.92 -22.47
CA ASN A 91 -36.40 1.39 -22.20
C ASN A 91 -37.41 2.54 -22.18
N ALA A 92 -37.79 2.98 -23.38
CA ALA A 92 -39.00 3.78 -23.54
C ALA A 92 -40.20 2.92 -23.13
N ALA A 93 -40.93 3.36 -22.11
CA ALA A 93 -42.30 2.93 -21.83
C ALA A 93 -43.27 3.86 -22.58
#